data_AF-A0A7X8U9G7-F1
#
_entry.id   AF-A0A7X8U9G7-F1
#
_cell.length_a   1.000
_cell.length_b   1.000
_cell.length_c   1.000
_cell.angle_alpha   90.00
_cell.angle_beta   90.00
_cell.angle_gamma   90.00
#
_symmetry.space_group_name_H-M   'P 1'
#
loop_
_entity.id
_entity.type
_entity.pdbx_description
1 polymer ?
#
loop_
_entity_poly.entity_id
_entity_poly.type
_entity_poly.pdbx_seq_one_letter_code
_entity_poly.pdbx_strand_id
1 'polypeptide(L)'
;MEFDELWTAFKASPNYTDVNRTLWHGQFSAGLAAYRRYIKYLEENGQPEKNDQSIVIASTSQTKKEIPRQLIAEPQHVDFAHPEFCTGCNPQTCFVEGQSFSVRNWRDVLVALTEDFLNSKPKAMELYHTSLYPNGKREFLLKEKPILSARQLSNGYWINVNLSIKDLVSTIGKLCEFCGVDLNDVNITYVPKQSAGGMRPMNIIKDDSARFAQQTVRDAFRAWLATHNPEWSSGTITQHYSDAYYLYNNRRGITLEEALTTHDGLQRAYDAIEHFYTDNPTQTNNPSGSARGYLRSLRMLKEFLDENYPELLSANSVAISEPRVPDVVVDVLKKNYASGFRFDRTYINLLSSASGEEIDERMQSALKRMMFRRDDDIYFLIDIVADTATRKSIIDFADSYLEEYGCFEIPEFFKLYEDKVNLNCIRNADDFENFCEQIGKSGVRCVQAPYIGNRIARYSNGSVWSTFKEVAAKIVSVITEEYYGSCNEDDLHTKFCAFSTDLLGKIIKQCAADELIRVEINDSVCYQTFDALCLPENFSEVLAEALERLSDIGLDPTQDALHTTLSLKLGVNFRAEYNLPDWDTYRRLIAAFYKAEPRREWKYNIFGEVTS
;
A
#
# COMPACT_ATOMS: atom_id res chain seq x y z
N MET A 1 45.27 -8.22 28.92
CA MET A 1 44.42 -7.07 29.28
C MET A 1 43.41 -6.98 28.17
N GLU A 2 42.17 -7.39 28.45
CA GLU A 2 41.10 -7.39 27.44
C GLU A 2 40.91 -5.94 26.96
N PHE A 3 40.62 -5.76 25.66
CA PHE A 3 40.47 -4.42 25.06
C PHE A 3 39.52 -3.52 25.87
N ASP A 4 38.49 -4.11 26.47
CA ASP A 4 37.50 -3.41 27.28
C ASP A 4 38.08 -2.90 28.63
N GLU A 5 39.08 -3.58 29.22
CA GLU A 5 39.81 -3.10 30.40
C GLU A 5 40.70 -1.89 30.05
N LEU A 6 41.37 -1.95 28.90
CA LEU A 6 42.16 -0.84 28.35
C LEU A 6 41.29 0.37 28.03
N TRP A 7 40.13 0.15 27.42
CA TRP A 7 39.17 1.19 27.07
C TRP A 7 38.61 1.90 28.31
N THR A 8 38.31 1.12 29.34
CA THR A 8 37.88 1.65 30.65
C THR A 8 39.00 2.48 31.30
N ALA A 9 40.24 1.99 31.24
CA ALA A 9 41.40 2.73 31.76
C ALA A 9 41.68 4.03 30.97
N PHE A 10 41.52 4.03 29.64
CA PHE A 10 41.66 5.23 28.83
C PHE A 10 40.62 6.28 29.18
N LYS A 11 39.34 5.90 29.32
CA LYS A 11 38.27 6.81 29.74
C LYS A 11 38.46 7.38 31.16
N ALA A 12 39.05 6.60 32.04
CA ALA A 12 39.36 7.03 33.41
C ALA A 12 40.57 7.97 33.48
N SER A 13 41.31 8.18 32.37
CA SER A 13 42.46 9.08 32.35
C SER A 13 42.00 10.54 32.48
N PRO A 14 42.64 11.36 33.34
CA PRO A 14 42.20 12.73 33.63
C PRO A 14 42.15 13.64 32.40
N ASN A 15 42.94 13.32 31.38
CA ASN A 15 43.08 14.07 30.13
C ASN A 15 42.34 13.41 28.95
N TYR A 16 41.57 12.34 29.18
CA TYR A 16 40.85 11.62 28.12
C TYR A 16 39.91 12.54 27.36
N THR A 17 39.16 13.37 28.09
CA THR A 17 38.24 14.34 27.49
C THR A 17 39.01 15.34 26.63
N ASP A 18 40.16 15.86 27.09
CA ASP A 18 40.96 16.79 26.30
C ASP A 18 41.58 16.15 25.05
N VAL A 19 42.07 14.92 25.16
CA VAL A 19 42.68 14.20 24.03
C VAL A 19 41.60 13.81 23.01
N ASN A 20 40.51 13.18 23.46
CA ASN A 20 39.48 12.70 22.56
C ASN A 20 38.63 13.83 21.97
N ARG A 21 38.33 14.87 22.76
CA ARG A 21 37.39 15.94 22.39
C ARG A 21 38.09 17.17 21.81
N THR A 22 39.27 17.53 22.31
CA THR A 22 39.94 18.81 21.97
C THR A 22 41.05 18.66 20.93
N LEU A 23 41.78 17.53 20.89
CA LEU A 23 42.88 17.31 19.95
C LEU A 23 42.49 16.50 18.71
N TRP A 24 41.46 15.65 18.81
CA TRP A 24 41.11 14.70 17.75
C TRP A 24 39.62 14.70 17.39
N HIS A 25 38.81 15.63 17.91
CA HIS A 25 37.40 15.82 17.51
C HIS A 25 36.56 14.52 17.49
N GLY A 26 36.73 13.64 18.48
CA GLY A 26 36.05 12.33 18.57
C GLY A 26 36.67 11.22 17.71
N GLN A 27 37.67 11.52 16.86
CA GLN A 27 38.36 10.54 16.03
C GLN A 27 39.18 9.53 16.81
N PHE A 28 39.61 9.86 18.03
CA PHE A 28 40.27 8.89 18.92
C PHE A 28 39.29 7.78 19.35
N SER A 29 38.04 8.14 19.66
CA SER A 29 36.98 7.16 19.95
C SER A 29 36.55 6.38 18.73
N ALA A 30 36.42 7.05 17.57
CA ALA A 30 36.10 6.38 16.30
C ALA A 30 37.22 5.40 15.87
N GLY A 31 38.48 5.79 16.06
CA GLY A 31 39.66 4.97 15.78
C GLY A 31 39.77 3.76 16.71
N LEU A 32 39.45 3.93 18.00
CA LEU A 32 39.43 2.81 18.95
C LEU A 32 38.26 1.86 18.73
N ALA A 33 37.09 2.35 18.30
CA ALA A 33 36.00 1.51 17.84
C ALA A 33 36.40 0.72 16.57
N ALA A 34 37.09 1.34 15.62
CA ALA A 34 37.64 0.66 14.45
C ALA A 34 38.71 -0.41 14.83
N TYR A 35 39.55 -0.12 15.82
CA TYR A 35 40.54 -1.08 16.32
C TYR A 35 39.88 -2.25 17.06
N ARG A 36 38.81 -2.02 17.83
CA ARG A 36 37.99 -3.09 18.44
C ARG A 36 37.43 -4.04 17.38
N ARG A 37 36.93 -3.48 16.26
CA ARG A 37 36.47 -4.26 15.10
C ARG A 37 37.59 -5.07 14.46
N TYR A 38 38.78 -4.49 14.31
CA TYR A 38 39.94 -5.19 13.75
C TYR A 38 40.43 -6.33 14.65
N ILE A 39 40.48 -6.13 15.97
CA ILE A 39 40.85 -7.19 16.93
C ILE A 39 39.82 -8.32 16.90
N LYS A 40 38.53 -8.00 16.93
CA LYS A 40 37.46 -9.01 16.82
C LYS A 40 37.53 -9.79 15.50
N TYR A 41 37.80 -9.09 14.40
CA TYR A 41 38.03 -9.70 13.08
C TYR A 41 39.25 -10.63 13.06
N LEU A 42 40.36 -10.25 13.72
CA LEU A 42 41.56 -11.08 13.85
C LEU A 42 41.37 -12.29 14.76
N GLU A 43 40.56 -12.17 15.81
CA GLU A 43 40.19 -13.25 16.72
C GLU A 43 39.26 -14.27 16.03
N GLU A 44 38.38 -13.80 15.15
CA GLU A 44 37.44 -14.63 14.40
C GLU A 44 38.07 -15.28 13.15
N ASN A 45 39.07 -14.66 12.51
CA ASN A 45 39.58 -15.11 11.20
C ASN A 45 41.10 -15.39 11.12
N GLY A 46 41.88 -15.12 12.18
CA GLY A 46 43.35 -15.17 12.13
C GLY A 46 43.94 -14.07 11.22
N GLN A 47 45.22 -13.71 11.41
CA GLN A 47 45.86 -12.62 10.64
C GLN A 47 45.92 -12.91 9.13
N PRO A 48 45.34 -12.06 8.26
CA PRO A 48 45.51 -12.17 6.81
C PRO A 48 46.77 -11.42 6.36
N GLU A 49 47.59 -12.08 5.54
CA GLU A 49 48.65 -11.44 4.76
C GLU A 49 48.06 -10.45 3.75
N LYS A 50 48.77 -9.32 3.54
CA LYS A 50 48.40 -8.22 2.63
C LYS A 50 48.11 -8.72 1.21
N ASN A 51 47.01 -8.28 0.61
CA ASN A 51 46.97 -8.00 -0.83
C ASN A 51 45.84 -7.03 -1.24
N ASP A 52 46.24 -6.02 -2.01
CA ASP A 52 45.42 -5.07 -2.77
C ASP A 52 44.76 -5.77 -3.98
N GLN A 53 43.51 -5.41 -4.33
CA GLN A 53 43.10 -4.97 -5.69
C GLN A 53 41.56 -4.85 -5.92
N SER A 54 41.15 -3.60 -6.20
CA SER A 54 40.22 -3.05 -7.23
C SER A 54 39.05 -3.86 -7.85
N ILE A 55 37.88 -3.21 -7.89
CA ILE A 55 36.57 -3.61 -8.46
C ILE A 55 36.40 -3.11 -9.92
N VAL A 56 35.73 -3.89 -10.79
CA VAL A 56 35.23 -3.48 -12.13
C VAL A 56 33.75 -3.86 -12.29
N ILE A 57 32.93 -2.94 -12.81
CA ILE A 57 31.47 -3.07 -13.06
C ILE A 57 31.21 -3.29 -14.56
N ALA A 58 30.19 -4.09 -14.92
CA ALA A 58 29.62 -4.15 -16.28
C ALA A 58 28.07 -4.28 -16.28
N SER A 59 27.43 -3.72 -17.32
CA SER A 59 25.98 -3.51 -17.50
C SER A 59 25.37 -4.31 -18.69
N THR A 60 24.09 -4.03 -19.03
CA THR A 60 23.26 -4.35 -20.24
C THR A 60 22.49 -5.70 -20.29
N SER A 61 21.28 -5.90 -20.84
CA SER A 61 20.22 -5.11 -21.54
C SER A 61 18.95 -5.98 -21.81
N GLN A 62 17.81 -5.34 -22.16
CA GLN A 62 16.46 -5.91 -22.48
C GLN A 62 16.26 -6.38 -23.94
N THR A 63 15.25 -7.24 -24.21
CA THR A 63 14.58 -7.41 -25.53
C THR A 63 13.08 -7.80 -25.45
N LYS A 64 12.27 -7.28 -26.40
CA LYS A 64 10.81 -7.45 -26.66
C LYS A 64 10.44 -8.65 -27.56
N LYS A 65 9.16 -9.11 -27.54
CA LYS A 65 8.34 -9.69 -28.67
C LYS A 65 6.86 -9.90 -28.24
N GLU A 66 5.84 -9.28 -28.85
CA GLU A 66 4.93 -9.65 -29.98
C GLU A 66 3.63 -10.46 -29.63
N ILE A 67 2.50 -10.08 -30.27
CA ILE A 67 1.07 -10.32 -29.94
C ILE A 67 0.40 -11.40 -30.83
N PRO A 68 -0.59 -12.19 -30.33
CA PRO A 68 -1.70 -12.63 -31.19
C PRO A 68 -3.14 -12.62 -30.58
N ARG A 69 -4.07 -12.08 -31.40
CA ARG A 69 -5.51 -12.35 -31.69
C ARG A 69 -6.60 -12.57 -30.59
N GLN A 70 -7.72 -11.86 -30.84
CA GLN A 70 -8.91 -11.52 -30.03
C GLN A 70 -9.85 -12.68 -29.63
N LEU A 71 -10.39 -12.59 -28.39
CA LEU A 71 -11.59 -13.27 -27.88
C LEU A 71 -12.58 -12.19 -27.37
N ILE A 72 -13.87 -12.37 -27.60
CA ILE A 72 -14.94 -11.35 -27.45
C ILE A 72 -15.47 -11.35 -26.01
N ALA A 73 -15.46 -10.19 -25.34
CA ALA A 73 -16.01 -9.98 -23.99
C ALA A 73 -17.54 -9.91 -23.99
N GLU A 74 -18.19 -10.46 -22.96
CA GLU A 74 -19.65 -10.43 -22.82
C GLU A 74 -20.17 -9.00 -22.50
N PRO A 75 -21.37 -8.62 -23.00
CA PRO A 75 -21.93 -7.27 -22.82
C PRO A 75 -22.41 -7.04 -21.37
N GLN A 76 -21.96 -5.97 -20.72
CA GLN A 76 -22.45 -5.49 -19.41
C GLN A 76 -23.58 -4.48 -19.58
N HIS A 77 -24.48 -4.32 -18.61
CA HIS A 77 -25.58 -3.32 -18.66
C HIS A 77 -25.19 -2.01 -17.99
N VAL A 78 -25.66 -0.88 -18.54
CA VAL A 78 -25.47 0.46 -17.94
C VAL A 78 -26.18 0.57 -16.61
N ASP A 79 -25.40 0.89 -15.58
CA ASP A 79 -25.90 1.39 -14.31
C ASP A 79 -25.78 2.93 -14.30
N PHE A 80 -26.92 3.62 -14.36
CA PHE A 80 -26.98 5.08 -14.36
C PHE A 80 -26.63 5.70 -12.99
N ALA A 81 -26.67 4.92 -11.89
CA ALA A 81 -26.20 5.37 -10.58
C ALA A 81 -24.67 5.39 -10.49
N HIS A 82 -24.00 4.55 -11.29
CA HIS A 82 -22.54 4.42 -11.34
C HIS A 82 -21.98 4.62 -12.76
N PRO A 83 -22.16 5.80 -13.37
CA PRO A 83 -21.73 6.07 -14.75
C PRO A 83 -20.21 5.94 -14.95
N GLU A 84 -19.41 5.98 -13.89
CA GLU A 84 -17.98 5.72 -13.93
C GLU A 84 -17.61 4.33 -14.46
N PHE A 85 -18.46 3.31 -14.27
CA PHE A 85 -18.21 1.94 -14.75
C PHE A 85 -18.17 1.83 -16.28
N CYS A 86 -18.81 2.78 -16.97
CA CYS A 86 -18.78 2.84 -18.43
C CYS A 86 -17.47 3.44 -18.97
N THR A 87 -16.61 4.00 -18.11
CA THR A 87 -15.35 4.63 -18.51
C THR A 87 -14.42 3.61 -19.16
N GLY A 88 -13.88 3.95 -20.34
CA GLY A 88 -13.05 3.01 -21.10
C GLY A 88 -13.86 1.95 -21.85
N CYS A 89 -15.18 1.98 -21.85
CA CYS A 89 -16.04 1.04 -22.59
C CYS A 89 -16.68 1.67 -23.84
N ASN A 90 -17.22 0.84 -24.74
CA ASN A 90 -18.09 1.25 -25.84
C ASN A 90 -19.47 0.60 -25.69
N PRO A 91 -20.57 1.32 -25.97
CA PRO A 91 -21.90 0.72 -26.02
C PRO A 91 -21.98 -0.23 -27.21
N GLN A 92 -22.64 -1.37 -26.99
CA GLN A 92 -22.88 -2.42 -27.98
C GLN A 92 -24.33 -2.44 -28.42
N THR A 93 -25.27 -2.32 -27.48
CA THR A 93 -26.71 -2.23 -27.78
C THR A 93 -27.34 -1.11 -26.98
N CYS A 94 -28.40 -0.51 -27.51
CA CYS A 94 -29.19 0.52 -26.84
C CYS A 94 -30.66 0.30 -27.18
N PHE A 95 -31.46 0.04 -26.16
CA PHE A 95 -32.91 -0.10 -26.21
C PHE A 95 -33.53 0.86 -25.21
N VAL A 96 -34.51 1.64 -25.65
CA VAL A 96 -35.27 2.56 -24.78
C VAL A 96 -36.75 2.40 -25.10
N GLU A 97 -37.57 2.11 -24.08
CA GLU A 97 -39.02 1.87 -24.23
C GLU A 97 -39.36 0.85 -25.35
N GLY A 98 -38.50 -0.16 -25.54
CA GLY A 98 -38.66 -1.19 -26.57
C GLY A 98 -38.19 -0.83 -27.98
N GLN A 99 -37.71 0.40 -28.22
CA GLN A 99 -37.11 0.82 -29.50
C GLN A 99 -35.59 0.64 -29.48
N SER A 100 -35.02 0.08 -30.56
CA SER A 100 -33.57 -0.12 -30.68
C SER A 100 -32.89 1.02 -31.43
N PHE A 101 -31.72 1.43 -30.96
CA PHE A 101 -30.91 2.51 -31.54
C PHE A 101 -29.58 1.97 -32.05
N SER A 102 -29.19 2.36 -33.27
CA SER A 102 -27.89 2.00 -33.84
C SER A 102 -26.80 2.88 -33.24
N VAL A 103 -25.90 2.28 -32.45
CA VAL A 103 -24.90 3.01 -31.67
C VAL A 103 -23.50 2.41 -31.85
N ARG A 104 -22.48 3.26 -32.01
CA ARG A 104 -21.07 2.82 -32.12
C ARG A 104 -20.20 3.30 -30.97
N ASN A 105 -20.59 4.39 -30.33
CA ASN A 105 -19.91 4.99 -29.19
C ASN A 105 -20.91 5.81 -28.36
N TRP A 106 -20.55 6.17 -27.13
CA TRP A 106 -21.43 6.89 -26.20
C TRP A 106 -21.96 8.23 -26.71
N ARG A 107 -21.23 8.90 -27.61
CA ARG A 107 -21.69 10.17 -28.20
C ARG A 107 -22.82 9.92 -29.19
N ASP A 108 -22.75 8.81 -29.93
CA ASP A 108 -23.79 8.44 -30.89
C ASP A 108 -25.08 8.05 -30.15
N VAL A 109 -24.98 7.41 -28.97
CA VAL A 109 -26.14 7.13 -28.10
C VAL A 109 -26.83 8.44 -27.71
N LEU A 110 -26.06 9.40 -27.18
CA LEU A 110 -26.61 10.70 -26.76
C LEU A 110 -27.27 11.45 -27.91
N VAL A 111 -26.64 11.46 -29.10
CA VAL A 111 -27.21 12.08 -30.31
C VAL A 111 -28.50 11.38 -30.72
N ALA A 112 -28.49 10.05 -30.85
CA ALA A 112 -29.62 9.29 -31.36
C ALA A 112 -30.86 9.42 -30.46
N LEU A 113 -30.69 9.36 -29.14
CA LEU A 113 -31.79 9.58 -28.19
C LEU A 113 -32.29 11.01 -28.20
N THR A 114 -31.40 12.00 -28.36
CA THR A 114 -31.81 13.41 -28.47
C THR A 114 -32.66 13.65 -29.72
N GLU A 115 -32.25 13.09 -30.87
CA GLU A 115 -33.02 13.17 -32.13
C GLU A 115 -34.39 12.51 -32.00
N ASP A 116 -34.44 11.31 -31.41
CA ASP A 116 -35.70 10.61 -31.22
C ASP A 116 -36.64 11.39 -30.30
N PHE A 117 -36.17 11.80 -29.13
CA PHE A 117 -37.00 12.50 -28.16
C PHE A 117 -37.48 13.86 -28.66
N LEU A 118 -36.70 14.59 -29.47
CA LEU A 118 -37.18 15.82 -30.10
C LEU A 118 -38.34 15.60 -31.07
N ASN A 119 -38.44 14.40 -31.66
CA ASN A 119 -39.53 14.03 -32.55
C ASN A 119 -40.69 13.34 -31.82
N SER A 120 -40.42 12.60 -30.74
CA SER A 120 -41.37 11.69 -30.08
C SER A 120 -41.88 12.19 -28.72
N LYS A 121 -41.16 13.09 -28.03
CA LYS A 121 -41.47 13.54 -26.67
C LYS A 121 -41.67 15.07 -26.60
N PRO A 122 -42.89 15.58 -26.32
CA PRO A 122 -43.15 17.03 -26.26
C PRO A 122 -42.24 17.81 -25.31
N LYS A 123 -41.84 17.19 -24.19
CA LYS A 123 -40.98 17.80 -23.17
C LYS A 123 -39.54 18.05 -23.66
N ALA A 124 -39.08 17.33 -24.70
CA ALA A 124 -37.76 17.56 -25.28
C ALA A 124 -37.62 18.95 -25.92
N MET A 125 -38.72 19.63 -26.25
CA MET A 125 -38.70 21.02 -26.73
C MET A 125 -38.23 22.02 -25.66
N GLU A 126 -38.18 21.65 -24.38
CA GLU A 126 -37.61 22.51 -23.34
C GLU A 126 -36.07 22.50 -23.34
N LEU A 127 -35.43 21.58 -24.06
CA LEU A 127 -33.98 21.46 -24.16
C LEU A 127 -33.31 22.59 -24.95
N TYR A 128 -34.07 23.39 -25.69
CA TYR A 128 -33.58 24.64 -26.30
C TYR A 128 -33.28 25.73 -25.28
N HIS A 129 -33.80 25.58 -24.05
CA HIS A 129 -33.67 26.57 -22.98
C HIS A 129 -33.15 25.97 -21.67
N THR A 130 -33.06 24.63 -21.58
CA THR A 130 -32.66 23.89 -20.38
C THR A 130 -31.31 23.22 -20.57
N SER A 131 -30.44 23.27 -19.57
CA SER A 131 -29.16 22.56 -19.54
C SER A 131 -29.30 21.18 -18.91
N LEU A 132 -28.78 20.14 -19.56
CA LEU A 132 -28.58 18.82 -18.94
C LEU A 132 -27.11 18.53 -18.58
N TYR A 133 -26.19 19.44 -18.93
CA TYR A 133 -24.76 19.26 -18.69
C TYR A 133 -24.40 19.41 -17.20
N PRO A 134 -23.36 18.71 -16.70
CA PRO A 134 -22.97 18.71 -15.29
C PRO A 134 -22.79 20.08 -14.64
N ASN A 135 -22.36 21.09 -15.40
CA ASN A 135 -22.09 22.44 -14.90
C ASN A 135 -23.24 23.44 -15.13
N GLY A 136 -24.35 23.05 -15.75
CA GLY A 136 -25.58 23.87 -15.85
C GLY A 136 -25.50 25.19 -16.66
N LYS A 137 -24.33 25.56 -17.19
CA LYS A 137 -24.05 26.93 -17.68
C LYS A 137 -24.53 27.23 -19.11
N ARG A 138 -25.00 26.25 -19.88
CA ARG A 138 -25.41 26.43 -21.29
C ARG A 138 -26.57 25.52 -21.62
N GLU A 139 -27.46 25.97 -22.50
CA GLU A 139 -28.58 25.19 -23.01
C GLU A 139 -28.09 23.87 -23.63
N PHE A 140 -28.91 22.83 -23.55
CA PHE A 140 -28.56 21.52 -24.07
C PHE A 140 -28.49 21.53 -25.61
N LEU A 141 -29.41 22.25 -26.28
CA LEU A 141 -29.39 22.48 -27.72
C LEU A 141 -28.85 23.87 -28.05
N LEU A 142 -27.69 23.91 -28.70
CA LEU A 142 -26.97 25.14 -29.04
C LEU A 142 -27.30 25.58 -30.47
N LYS A 143 -27.62 26.87 -30.65
CA LYS A 143 -27.89 27.42 -31.98
C LYS A 143 -26.63 27.49 -32.87
N GLU A 144 -25.47 27.68 -32.25
CA GLU A 144 -24.18 27.78 -32.92
C GLU A 144 -23.24 26.66 -32.46
N LYS A 145 -22.34 26.24 -33.36
CA LYS A 145 -21.35 25.23 -33.05
C LYS A 145 -20.36 25.76 -31.99
N PRO A 146 -20.22 25.11 -30.83
CA PRO A 146 -19.22 25.51 -29.84
C PRO A 146 -17.79 25.21 -30.33
N ILE A 147 -16.80 25.85 -29.71
CA ILE A 147 -15.36 25.66 -30.02
C ILE A 147 -14.90 24.21 -29.78
N LEU A 148 -15.56 23.51 -28.85
CA LEU A 148 -15.25 22.13 -28.46
C LEU A 148 -15.99 21.11 -29.34
N SER A 149 -15.63 19.82 -29.21
CA SER A 149 -16.26 18.72 -29.96
C SER A 149 -17.80 18.70 -29.79
N ALA A 150 -18.52 18.93 -30.88
CA ALA A 150 -19.98 18.96 -30.93
C ALA A 150 -20.52 18.22 -32.16
N ARG A 151 -21.78 17.77 -32.07
CA ARG A 151 -22.51 17.12 -33.17
C ARG A 151 -23.71 17.98 -33.56
N GLN A 152 -23.92 18.15 -34.86
CA GLN A 152 -25.11 18.82 -35.37
C GLN A 152 -26.25 17.82 -35.46
N LEU A 153 -27.43 18.25 -35.04
CA LEU A 153 -28.68 17.52 -35.16
C LEU A 153 -29.40 17.85 -36.47
N SER A 154 -30.38 17.04 -36.84
CA SER A 154 -31.19 17.16 -38.06
C SER A 154 -31.94 18.49 -38.17
N ASN A 155 -32.33 19.08 -37.03
CA ASN A 155 -32.97 20.39 -36.93
C ASN A 155 -32.00 21.59 -37.06
N GLY A 156 -30.70 21.33 -37.28
CA GLY A 156 -29.66 22.34 -37.46
C GLY A 156 -28.98 22.84 -36.18
N TYR A 157 -29.47 22.45 -35.00
CA TYR A 157 -28.89 22.78 -33.69
C TYR A 157 -27.73 21.84 -33.35
N TRP A 158 -26.92 22.20 -32.36
CA TRP A 158 -25.71 21.50 -31.96
C TRP A 158 -25.79 21.01 -30.52
N ILE A 159 -25.29 19.80 -30.27
CA ILE A 159 -25.06 19.29 -28.91
C ILE A 159 -23.57 19.15 -28.63
N ASN A 160 -23.15 19.60 -27.44
CA ASN A 160 -21.79 19.41 -26.96
C ASN A 160 -21.60 17.94 -26.55
N VAL A 161 -20.62 17.28 -27.16
CA VAL A 161 -20.24 15.88 -26.87
C VAL A 161 -18.80 15.78 -26.37
N ASN A 162 -18.17 16.92 -26.08
CA ASN A 162 -16.85 17.01 -25.46
C ASN A 162 -16.95 16.79 -23.95
N LEU A 163 -17.43 15.60 -23.58
CA LEU A 163 -17.65 15.15 -22.22
C LEU A 163 -16.83 13.88 -21.98
N SER A 164 -16.46 13.64 -20.72
CA SER A 164 -15.90 12.34 -20.30
C SER A 164 -16.95 11.24 -20.51
N ILE A 165 -16.57 9.96 -20.55
CA ILE A 165 -17.56 8.88 -20.73
C ILE A 165 -18.54 8.83 -19.55
N LYS A 166 -18.04 9.01 -18.32
CA LYS A 166 -18.87 9.18 -17.13
C LYS A 166 -19.92 10.28 -17.32
N ASP A 167 -19.48 11.47 -17.77
CA ASP A 167 -20.38 12.60 -17.96
C ASP A 167 -21.35 12.37 -19.12
N LEU A 168 -20.95 11.65 -20.19
CA LEU A 168 -21.83 11.26 -21.28
C LEU A 168 -22.95 10.35 -20.78
N VAL A 169 -22.63 9.29 -20.04
CA VAL A 169 -23.62 8.34 -19.52
C VAL A 169 -24.55 9.00 -18.50
N SER A 170 -24.01 9.84 -17.62
CA SER A 170 -24.83 10.64 -16.70
C SER A 170 -25.77 11.59 -17.46
N THR A 171 -25.29 12.23 -18.54
CA THR A 171 -26.11 13.11 -19.37
C THR A 171 -27.19 12.34 -20.13
N ILE A 172 -26.90 11.11 -20.59
CA ILE A 172 -27.89 10.22 -21.22
C ILE A 172 -29.00 9.85 -20.22
N GLY A 173 -28.64 9.45 -18.99
CA GLY A 173 -29.62 9.14 -17.95
C GLY A 173 -30.52 10.33 -17.63
N LYS A 174 -29.93 11.51 -17.44
CA LYS A 174 -30.67 12.77 -17.23
C LYS A 174 -31.58 13.12 -18.40
N LEU A 175 -31.16 12.88 -19.64
CA LEU A 175 -31.99 13.10 -20.82
C LEU A 175 -33.23 12.20 -20.82
N CYS A 176 -33.07 10.92 -20.48
CA CYS A 176 -34.16 9.96 -20.34
C CYS A 176 -35.15 10.39 -19.25
N GLU A 177 -34.65 10.66 -18.03
CA GLU A 177 -35.49 11.11 -16.91
C GLU A 177 -36.20 12.44 -17.23
N PHE A 178 -35.48 13.39 -17.83
CA PHE A 178 -36.04 14.69 -18.21
C PHE A 178 -37.22 14.53 -19.17
N CYS A 179 -37.10 13.63 -20.14
CA CYS A 179 -38.14 13.31 -21.11
C CYS A 179 -39.21 12.33 -20.59
N GLY A 180 -39.14 11.94 -19.31
CA GLY A 180 -40.15 11.11 -18.65
C GLY A 180 -40.01 9.61 -18.90
N VAL A 181 -38.82 9.15 -19.31
CA VAL A 181 -38.50 7.73 -19.46
C VAL A 181 -37.96 7.20 -18.14
N ASP A 182 -38.55 6.12 -17.62
CA ASP A 182 -38.02 5.41 -16.46
C ASP A 182 -36.68 4.74 -16.83
N LEU A 183 -35.66 4.91 -15.99
CA LEU A 183 -34.34 4.33 -16.25
C LEU A 183 -34.35 2.80 -16.27
N ASN A 184 -35.34 2.15 -15.64
CA ASN A 184 -35.54 0.70 -15.74
C ASN A 184 -35.96 0.26 -17.16
N ASP A 185 -36.53 1.17 -17.95
CA ASP A 185 -36.91 0.95 -19.36
C ASP A 185 -35.79 1.34 -20.35
N VAL A 186 -34.62 1.72 -19.84
CA VAL A 186 -33.42 2.05 -20.62
C VAL A 186 -32.41 0.91 -20.48
N ASN A 187 -32.33 0.07 -21.51
CA ASN A 187 -31.40 -1.05 -21.55
C ASN A 187 -30.27 -0.78 -22.55
N ILE A 188 -29.13 -0.34 -22.05
CA ILE A 188 -27.92 -0.16 -22.83
C ILE A 188 -26.91 -1.20 -22.37
N THR A 189 -26.36 -1.98 -23.30
CA THR A 189 -25.21 -2.84 -23.02
C THR A 189 -23.92 -2.25 -23.54
N TYR A 190 -22.80 -2.51 -22.86
CA TYR A 190 -21.48 -2.02 -23.22
C TYR A 190 -20.40 -3.09 -22.97
N VAL A 191 -19.29 -2.95 -23.69
CA VAL A 191 -18.11 -3.79 -23.54
C VAL A 191 -16.87 -2.94 -23.33
N PRO A 192 -15.86 -3.41 -22.58
CA PRO A 192 -14.58 -2.73 -22.46
C PRO A 192 -13.97 -2.41 -23.83
N LYS A 193 -13.36 -1.24 -24.00
CA LYS A 193 -12.55 -0.98 -25.19
C LYS A 193 -11.44 -2.01 -25.22
N GLN A 194 -11.32 -2.71 -26.36
CA GLN A 194 -10.24 -3.64 -26.59
C GLN A 194 -8.89 -2.94 -26.43
N SER A 195 -8.28 -3.14 -25.27
CA SER A 195 -6.85 -2.98 -25.03
C SER A 195 -6.26 -4.38 -25.06
N ALA A 196 -5.14 -4.58 -25.76
CA ALA A 196 -4.54 -5.88 -25.97
C ALA A 196 -4.16 -6.55 -24.64
N GLY A 197 -4.92 -7.56 -24.21
CA GLY A 197 -4.65 -8.37 -23.03
C GLY A 197 -5.85 -9.23 -22.68
N GLY A 198 -5.85 -10.50 -23.12
CA GLY A 198 -6.96 -11.43 -22.95
C GLY A 198 -7.11 -11.92 -21.51
N MET A 199 -8.35 -11.89 -21.00
CA MET A 199 -8.76 -12.51 -19.74
C MET A 199 -9.40 -13.89 -20.01
N ARG A 200 -9.15 -14.86 -19.12
CA ARG A 200 -9.58 -16.28 -19.25
C ARG A 200 -11.03 -16.48 -18.78
N PRO A 201 -11.78 -17.49 -19.29
CA PRO A 201 -13.17 -17.73 -18.93
C PRO A 201 -13.30 -18.45 -17.57
N MET A 202 -14.32 -18.08 -16.78
CA MET A 202 -14.69 -18.68 -15.48
C MET A 202 -15.89 -19.63 -15.62
N ASN A 203 -15.84 -20.72 -14.84
CA ASN A 203 -16.84 -21.79 -14.80
C ASN A 203 -18.19 -21.35 -14.18
N ILE A 204 -19.28 -21.92 -14.68
CA ILE A 204 -20.64 -21.74 -14.18
C ILE A 204 -20.80 -22.55 -12.87
N ILE A 205 -20.87 -21.87 -11.72
CA ILE A 205 -21.19 -22.45 -10.41
C ILE A 205 -22.72 -22.41 -10.21
N LYS A 206 -23.32 -23.52 -9.72
CA LYS A 206 -24.73 -23.55 -9.27
C LYS A 206 -24.84 -22.73 -7.98
N ASP A 207 -25.68 -21.70 -7.99
CA ASP A 207 -25.82 -20.72 -6.91
C ASP A 207 -27.06 -20.98 -6.07
N ASP A 208 -26.90 -21.61 -4.90
CA ASP A 208 -27.96 -21.89 -3.92
C ASP A 208 -28.14 -20.75 -2.89
N SER A 209 -27.53 -19.58 -3.13
CA SER A 209 -27.59 -18.40 -2.24
C SER A 209 -29.00 -17.81 -2.04
N ALA A 210 -29.98 -18.21 -2.85
CA ALA A 210 -31.34 -17.70 -2.82
C ALA A 210 -32.03 -17.87 -1.44
N ARG A 211 -31.63 -18.86 -0.64
CA ARG A 211 -32.17 -19.06 0.71
C ARG A 211 -31.86 -17.90 1.68
N PHE A 212 -30.72 -17.24 1.51
CA PHE A 212 -30.32 -16.09 2.33
C PHE A 212 -30.97 -14.78 1.88
N ALA A 213 -31.45 -14.75 0.63
CA ALA A 213 -32.03 -13.57 -0.01
C ALA A 213 -33.56 -13.58 -0.05
N GLN A 214 -34.22 -14.48 0.69
CA GLN A 214 -35.67 -14.49 0.84
C GLN A 214 -36.16 -13.15 1.44
N GLN A 215 -37.26 -12.62 0.92
CA GLN A 215 -37.75 -11.29 1.32
C GLN A 215 -37.99 -11.19 2.84
N THR A 216 -38.49 -12.27 3.46
CA THR A 216 -38.69 -12.38 4.91
C THR A 216 -37.40 -12.21 5.71
N VAL A 217 -36.31 -12.86 5.28
CA VAL A 217 -34.98 -12.75 5.91
C VAL A 217 -34.40 -11.35 5.69
N ARG A 218 -34.60 -10.78 4.50
CA ARG A 218 -34.13 -9.44 4.15
C ARG A 218 -34.84 -8.35 4.97
N ASP A 219 -36.16 -8.44 5.11
CA ASP A 219 -36.94 -7.49 5.90
C ASP A 219 -36.57 -7.58 7.39
N ALA A 220 -36.40 -8.80 7.90
CA ALA A 220 -35.93 -9.04 9.25
C ALA A 220 -34.50 -8.49 9.49
N PHE A 221 -33.58 -8.67 8.54
CA PHE A 221 -32.23 -8.11 8.63
C PHE A 221 -32.25 -6.58 8.66
N ARG A 222 -33.07 -5.95 7.81
CA ARG A 222 -33.21 -4.48 7.79
C ARG A 222 -33.77 -3.95 9.11
N ALA A 223 -34.75 -4.63 9.70
CA ALA A 223 -35.27 -4.29 11.02
C ALA A 223 -34.23 -4.52 12.14
N TRP A 224 -33.44 -5.59 12.03
CA TRP A 224 -32.34 -5.88 12.96
C TRP A 224 -31.27 -4.79 12.94
N LEU A 225 -30.85 -4.32 11.75
CA LEU A 225 -29.90 -3.21 11.59
C LEU A 225 -30.39 -1.92 12.28
N ALA A 226 -31.68 -1.60 12.11
CA ALA A 226 -32.30 -0.41 12.72
C ALA A 226 -32.40 -0.52 14.25
N THR A 227 -32.56 -1.73 14.78
CA THR A 227 -32.66 -1.98 16.22
C THR A 227 -31.29 -2.01 16.90
N HIS A 228 -30.29 -2.61 16.25
CA HIS A 228 -28.92 -2.73 16.78
C HIS A 228 -28.11 -1.44 16.64
N ASN A 229 -28.49 -0.54 15.73
CA ASN A 229 -27.82 0.75 15.50
C ASN A 229 -28.87 1.89 15.47
N PRO A 230 -29.50 2.20 16.62
CA PRO A 230 -30.59 3.18 16.70
C PRO A 230 -30.18 4.60 16.30
N GLU A 231 -28.88 4.91 16.29
CA GLU A 231 -28.30 6.18 15.88
C GLU A 231 -28.12 6.32 14.36
N TRP A 232 -28.33 5.26 13.58
CA TRP A 232 -28.15 5.30 12.12
C TRP A 232 -29.34 5.93 11.40
N SER A 233 -29.03 6.73 10.38
CA SER A 233 -30.05 7.25 9.48
C SER A 233 -30.65 6.13 8.61
N SER A 234 -31.87 6.37 8.10
CA SER A 234 -32.51 5.45 7.15
C SER A 234 -31.67 5.20 5.90
N GLY A 235 -30.91 6.20 5.44
CA GLY A 235 -29.96 6.07 4.34
C GLY A 235 -28.81 5.12 4.66
N THR A 236 -28.22 5.25 5.86
CA THR A 236 -27.12 4.40 6.35
C THR A 236 -27.57 2.94 6.51
N ILE A 237 -28.77 2.71 7.06
CA ILE A 237 -29.35 1.36 7.15
C ILE A 237 -29.57 0.76 5.75
N THR A 238 -30.06 1.56 4.80
CA THR A 238 -30.31 1.11 3.42
C THR A 238 -29.00 0.76 2.70
N GLN A 239 -27.94 1.53 2.94
CA GLN A 239 -26.61 1.25 2.40
C GLN A 239 -26.06 -0.08 2.93
N HIS A 240 -26.01 -0.26 4.26
CA HIS A 240 -25.51 -1.51 4.84
C HIS A 240 -26.36 -2.73 4.47
N TYR A 241 -27.68 -2.56 4.36
CA TYR A 241 -28.58 -3.58 3.85
C TYR A 241 -28.22 -4.00 2.41
N SER A 242 -28.00 -3.03 1.52
CA SER A 242 -27.66 -3.32 0.12
C SER A 242 -26.29 -3.96 -0.01
N ASP A 243 -25.29 -3.41 0.68
CA ASP A 243 -23.90 -3.84 0.64
C ASP A 243 -23.71 -5.27 1.17
N ALA A 244 -24.49 -5.68 2.17
CA ALA A 244 -24.45 -7.05 2.72
C ALA A 244 -24.83 -8.12 1.68
N TYR A 245 -25.69 -7.77 0.72
CA TYR A 245 -26.14 -8.66 -0.35
C TYR A 245 -25.36 -8.44 -1.67
N TYR A 246 -24.26 -7.69 -1.64
CA TYR A 246 -23.48 -7.36 -2.82
C TYR A 246 -23.05 -8.60 -3.63
N LEU A 247 -22.55 -9.65 -2.96
CA LEU A 247 -22.12 -10.90 -3.60
C LEU A 247 -23.27 -11.63 -4.30
N TYR A 248 -24.45 -11.64 -3.69
CA TYR A 248 -25.65 -12.23 -4.27
C TYR A 248 -26.10 -11.47 -5.51
N ASN A 249 -26.05 -10.13 -5.46
CA ASN A 249 -26.52 -9.29 -6.57
C ASN A 249 -25.51 -9.20 -7.73
N ASN A 250 -24.22 -9.39 -7.49
CA ASN A 250 -23.16 -9.03 -8.45
C ASN A 250 -22.20 -10.15 -8.86
N ARG A 251 -22.44 -11.42 -8.48
CA ARG A 251 -21.62 -12.61 -8.80
C ARG A 251 -20.11 -12.32 -8.92
N ARG A 252 -19.42 -12.30 -7.78
CA ARG A 252 -18.01 -11.86 -7.69
C ARG A 252 -17.11 -12.99 -7.22
N GLY A 253 -16.83 -13.97 -8.10
CA GLY A 253 -15.84 -15.03 -7.86
C GLY A 253 -16.12 -16.04 -6.74
N ILE A 254 -16.98 -15.69 -5.77
CA ILE A 254 -17.50 -16.50 -4.68
C ILE A 254 -18.99 -16.19 -4.51
N THR A 255 -19.77 -17.20 -4.12
CA THR A 255 -21.20 -17.05 -3.83
C THR A 255 -21.45 -16.47 -2.43
N LEU A 256 -22.66 -15.94 -2.19
CA LEU A 256 -23.03 -15.46 -0.85
C LEU A 256 -23.07 -16.63 0.14
N GLU A 257 -23.50 -17.82 -0.28
CA GLU A 257 -23.48 -19.02 0.55
C GLU A 257 -22.07 -19.38 1.00
N GLU A 258 -21.12 -19.51 0.07
CA GLU A 258 -19.73 -19.83 0.40
C GLU A 258 -19.13 -18.79 1.34
N ALA A 259 -19.44 -17.51 1.14
CA ALA A 259 -18.96 -16.43 1.98
C ALA A 259 -19.48 -16.51 3.43
N LEU A 260 -20.70 -16.99 3.64
CA LEU A 260 -21.37 -17.06 4.93
C LEU A 260 -21.18 -18.39 5.69
N THR A 261 -20.94 -19.50 4.97
CA THR A 261 -20.97 -20.86 5.54
C THR A 261 -19.60 -21.53 5.67
N THR A 262 -18.59 -21.06 4.96
CA THR A 262 -17.25 -21.65 5.00
C THR A 262 -16.32 -20.92 5.97
N HIS A 263 -15.34 -21.64 6.54
CA HIS A 263 -14.42 -21.11 7.55
C HIS A 263 -13.61 -19.90 7.07
N ASP A 264 -13.23 -19.86 5.78
CA ASP A 264 -12.48 -18.78 5.14
C ASP A 264 -13.36 -17.89 4.23
N GLY A 265 -14.69 -18.10 4.23
CA GLY A 265 -15.61 -17.50 3.26
C GLY A 265 -15.61 -15.97 3.28
N LEU A 266 -15.53 -15.36 4.46
CA LEU A 266 -15.45 -13.91 4.60
C LEU A 266 -14.14 -13.34 4.02
N GLN A 267 -13.03 -14.06 4.15
CA GLN A 267 -11.75 -13.63 3.58
C GLN A 267 -11.77 -13.78 2.05
N ARG A 268 -12.25 -14.92 1.55
CA ARG A 268 -12.41 -15.13 0.09
C ARG A 268 -13.38 -14.12 -0.54
N ALA A 269 -14.42 -13.71 0.19
CA ALA A 269 -15.31 -12.62 -0.21
C ALA A 269 -14.59 -11.28 -0.29
N TYR A 270 -13.77 -10.96 0.72
CA TYR A 270 -12.93 -9.77 0.69
C TYR A 270 -11.99 -9.78 -0.53
N ASP A 271 -11.25 -10.88 -0.72
CA ASP A 271 -10.29 -11.01 -1.82
C ASP A 271 -10.98 -10.90 -3.18
N ALA A 272 -12.15 -11.53 -3.35
CA ALA A 272 -12.87 -11.48 -4.62
C ALA A 272 -13.45 -10.10 -4.93
N ILE A 273 -13.90 -9.35 -3.91
CA ILE A 273 -14.38 -7.97 -4.08
C ILE A 273 -13.21 -7.01 -4.30
N GLU A 274 -12.10 -7.18 -3.58
CA GLU A 274 -10.88 -6.38 -3.75
C GLU A 274 -10.27 -6.61 -5.12
N HIS A 275 -10.16 -7.87 -5.56
CA HIS A 275 -9.70 -8.23 -6.89
C HIS A 275 -10.58 -7.59 -7.97
N PHE A 276 -11.92 -7.64 -7.79
CA PHE A 276 -12.82 -6.95 -8.71
C PHE A 276 -12.55 -5.45 -8.82
N TYR A 277 -12.37 -4.74 -7.71
CA TYR A 277 -12.06 -3.30 -7.75
C TYR A 277 -10.62 -2.99 -8.16
N THR A 278 -9.71 -3.94 -8.01
CA THR A 278 -8.33 -3.86 -8.50
C THR A 278 -8.31 -3.96 -10.03
N ASP A 279 -9.10 -4.89 -10.56
CA ASP A 279 -9.28 -5.08 -12.00
C ASP A 279 -10.18 -4.00 -12.64
N ASN A 280 -11.01 -3.33 -11.83
CA ASN A 280 -11.92 -2.27 -12.26
C ASN A 280 -11.75 -0.99 -11.41
N PRO A 281 -10.57 -0.34 -11.48
CA PRO A 281 -10.28 0.83 -10.64
C PRO A 281 -11.09 2.04 -11.10
N THR A 282 -11.86 2.64 -10.19
CA THR A 282 -12.51 3.94 -10.42
C THR A 282 -11.70 5.06 -9.75
N GLN A 283 -11.82 6.31 -10.24
CA GLN A 283 -11.07 7.46 -9.71
C GLN A 283 -11.33 7.76 -8.22
N THR A 284 -12.36 7.15 -7.62
CA THR A 284 -12.80 7.37 -6.23
C THR A 284 -12.61 6.15 -5.33
N ASN A 285 -12.36 4.97 -5.89
CA ASN A 285 -12.35 3.73 -5.12
C ASN A 285 -10.92 3.31 -4.80
N ASN A 286 -10.62 3.21 -3.51
CA ASN A 286 -9.55 2.35 -3.01
C ASN A 286 -10.11 0.91 -3.03
N PRO A 287 -9.54 -0.04 -3.81
CA PRO A 287 -10.04 -1.41 -3.88
C PRO A 287 -10.17 -2.08 -2.51
N SER A 288 -9.15 -1.94 -1.67
CA SER A 288 -9.15 -2.43 -0.29
C SER A 288 -10.19 -1.71 0.58
N GLY A 289 -10.36 -0.40 0.40
CA GLY A 289 -11.34 0.38 1.14
C GLY A 289 -12.78 -0.03 0.81
N SER A 290 -13.05 -0.28 -0.47
CA SER A 290 -14.34 -0.72 -0.98
C SER A 290 -14.65 -2.14 -0.49
N ALA A 291 -13.70 -3.06 -0.63
CA ALA A 291 -13.82 -4.42 -0.12
C ALA A 291 -14.06 -4.46 1.40
N ARG A 292 -13.39 -3.60 2.19
CA ARG A 292 -13.67 -3.48 3.64
C ARG A 292 -15.10 -2.99 3.92
N GLY A 293 -15.63 -2.07 3.11
CA GLY A 293 -17.00 -1.59 3.24
C GLY A 293 -18.03 -2.71 3.07
N TYR A 294 -17.92 -3.47 1.97
CA TYR A 294 -18.79 -4.62 1.71
C TYR A 294 -18.60 -5.74 2.74
N LEU A 295 -17.35 -6.03 3.13
CA LEU A 295 -17.06 -7.04 4.14
C LEU A 295 -17.68 -6.69 5.50
N ARG A 296 -17.68 -5.40 5.88
CA ARG A 296 -18.32 -4.95 7.14
C ARG A 296 -19.81 -5.26 7.13
N SER A 297 -20.51 -4.92 6.06
CA SER A 297 -21.95 -5.20 5.91
C SER A 297 -22.24 -6.71 5.85
N LEU A 298 -21.38 -7.48 5.18
CA LEU A 298 -21.47 -8.94 5.10
C LEU A 298 -21.28 -9.61 6.47
N ARG A 299 -20.37 -9.10 7.31
CA ARG A 299 -20.18 -9.56 8.69
C ARG A 299 -21.43 -9.33 9.54
N MET A 300 -22.07 -8.17 9.41
CA MET A 300 -23.33 -7.87 10.11
C MET A 300 -24.45 -8.82 9.68
N LEU A 301 -24.53 -9.15 8.38
CA LEU A 301 -25.49 -10.16 7.89
C LEU A 301 -25.18 -11.55 8.47
N LYS A 302 -23.90 -11.94 8.54
CA LYS A 302 -23.51 -13.20 9.16
C LYS A 302 -23.91 -13.27 10.64
N GLU A 303 -23.62 -12.22 11.40
CA GLU A 303 -23.98 -12.10 12.82
C GLU A 303 -25.49 -12.20 13.03
N PHE A 304 -26.28 -11.46 12.24
CA PHE A 304 -27.73 -11.57 12.26
C PHE A 304 -28.24 -12.99 11.98
N LEU A 305 -27.65 -13.68 10.99
CA LEU A 305 -28.03 -15.05 10.64
C LEU A 305 -27.61 -16.05 11.72
N ASP A 306 -26.44 -15.89 12.33
CA ASP A 306 -25.98 -16.72 13.45
C ASP A 306 -26.93 -16.59 14.66
N GLU A 307 -27.47 -15.38 14.91
CA GLU A 307 -28.40 -15.11 16.02
C GLU A 307 -29.85 -15.56 15.75
N ASN A 308 -30.36 -15.32 14.54
CA ASN A 308 -31.80 -15.37 14.25
C ASN A 308 -32.20 -16.51 13.30
N TYR A 309 -31.26 -17.03 12.50
CA TYR A 309 -31.50 -18.07 11.49
C TYR A 309 -30.34 -19.08 11.37
N PRO A 310 -29.83 -19.67 12.48
CA PRO A 310 -28.68 -20.58 12.44
C PRO A 310 -28.94 -21.85 11.59
N GLU A 311 -30.20 -22.22 11.38
CA GLU A 311 -30.62 -23.29 10.47
C GLU A 311 -30.28 -22.98 9.00
N LEU A 312 -30.30 -21.71 8.58
CA LEU A 312 -29.93 -21.33 7.21
C LEU A 312 -28.42 -21.44 6.95
N LEU A 313 -27.62 -21.37 8.02
CA LEU A 313 -26.16 -21.54 7.96
C LEU A 313 -25.74 -23.01 8.07
N SER A 314 -26.58 -23.87 8.67
CA SER A 314 -26.31 -25.30 8.88
C SER A 314 -26.98 -26.22 7.85
N ALA A 315 -27.92 -25.72 7.05
CA ALA A 315 -28.60 -26.47 5.99
C ALA A 315 -27.70 -26.74 4.76
N ASN A 316 -26.60 -27.44 4.99
CA ASN A 316 -25.86 -28.34 4.07
C ASN A 316 -24.54 -28.84 4.70
N SER A 317 -24.32 -28.66 6.00
CA SER A 317 -23.22 -29.33 6.69
C SER A 317 -23.61 -30.79 7.00
N VAL A 318 -23.63 -31.64 5.97
CA VAL A 318 -23.15 -33.00 6.23
C VAL A 318 -21.71 -32.78 6.69
N ALA A 319 -21.42 -33.11 7.95
CA ALA A 319 -20.06 -33.18 8.46
C ALA A 319 -19.30 -34.23 7.65
N ILE A 320 -18.82 -33.84 6.47
CA ILE A 320 -17.81 -34.57 5.73
C ILE A 320 -16.53 -34.20 6.48
N SER A 321 -15.95 -35.17 7.18
CA SER A 321 -14.60 -35.03 7.72
C SER A 321 -13.72 -34.38 6.65
N GLU A 322 -12.90 -33.39 7.01
CA GLU A 322 -12.00 -32.77 6.03
C GLU A 322 -11.32 -33.88 5.20
N PRO A 323 -11.37 -33.80 3.85
CA PRO A 323 -10.81 -34.85 3.02
C PRO A 323 -9.34 -34.98 3.37
N ARG A 324 -8.98 -36.10 4.01
CA ARG A 324 -7.59 -36.39 4.36
C ARG A 324 -6.87 -36.75 3.07
N VAL A 325 -5.90 -35.92 2.68
CA VAL A 325 -5.03 -36.21 1.54
C VAL A 325 -4.21 -37.46 1.89
N PRO A 326 -4.24 -38.53 1.09
CA PRO A 326 -3.43 -39.72 1.33
C PRO A 326 -1.93 -39.41 1.24
N ASP A 327 -1.12 -40.00 2.13
CA ASP A 327 0.34 -39.77 2.16
C ASP A 327 1.01 -40.12 0.82
N VAL A 328 0.49 -41.12 0.09
CA VAL A 328 0.97 -41.51 -1.25
C VAL A 328 0.87 -40.35 -2.25
N VAL A 329 -0.19 -39.54 -2.18
CA VAL A 329 -0.35 -38.37 -3.07
C VAL A 329 0.71 -37.31 -2.72
N VAL A 330 0.95 -37.08 -1.43
CA VAL A 330 1.97 -36.15 -0.95
C VAL A 330 3.37 -36.61 -1.35
N ASP A 331 3.67 -37.91 -1.26
CA ASP A 331 4.94 -38.49 -1.66
C ASP A 331 5.21 -38.34 -3.17
N VAL A 332 4.19 -38.57 -4.00
CA VAL A 332 4.27 -38.35 -5.46
C VAL A 332 4.52 -36.87 -5.77
N LEU A 333 3.83 -35.96 -5.08
CA LEU A 333 4.07 -34.51 -5.21
C LEU A 333 5.51 -34.14 -4.82
N LYS A 334 6.01 -34.65 -3.68
CA LYS A 334 7.39 -34.43 -3.22
C LYS A 334 8.42 -34.93 -4.22
N LYS A 335 8.21 -36.12 -4.80
CA LYS A 335 9.19 -36.77 -5.68
C LYS A 335 9.18 -36.23 -7.11
N ASN A 336 8.00 -36.03 -7.68
CA ASN A 336 7.85 -35.77 -9.12
C ASN A 336 7.54 -34.30 -9.44
N TYR A 337 7.08 -33.52 -8.45
CA TYR A 337 6.60 -32.15 -8.65
C TYR A 337 7.24 -31.16 -7.68
N ALA A 338 8.49 -31.39 -7.28
CA ALA A 338 9.23 -30.48 -6.41
C ALA A 338 9.44 -29.08 -7.00
N SER A 339 9.47 -28.97 -8.33
CA SER A 339 9.56 -27.69 -9.05
C SER A 339 8.21 -27.01 -9.25
N GLY A 340 7.13 -27.54 -8.65
CA GLY A 340 5.79 -26.96 -8.67
C GLY A 340 4.76 -27.84 -9.38
N PHE A 341 3.51 -27.67 -8.95
CA PHE A 341 2.34 -28.40 -9.44
C PHE A 341 1.26 -27.42 -9.92
N ARG A 342 0.52 -27.80 -10.97
CA ARG A 342 -0.61 -27.03 -11.49
C ARG A 342 -1.90 -27.83 -11.35
N PHE A 343 -2.97 -27.18 -10.92
CA PHE A 343 -4.30 -27.79 -10.87
C PHE A 343 -5.02 -27.69 -12.21
N ASP A 344 -4.37 -28.17 -13.27
CA ASP A 344 -4.98 -28.34 -14.58
C ASP A 344 -5.24 -29.82 -14.90
N ARG A 345 -6.10 -30.06 -15.89
CA ARG A 345 -6.56 -31.42 -16.23
C ARG A 345 -5.42 -32.39 -16.51
N THR A 346 -4.33 -31.93 -17.12
CA THR A 346 -3.19 -32.78 -17.47
C THR A 346 -2.44 -33.21 -16.23
N TYR A 347 -2.07 -32.26 -15.38
CA TYR A 347 -1.34 -32.53 -14.14
C TYR A 347 -2.17 -33.35 -13.13
N ILE A 348 -3.48 -33.10 -13.05
CA ILE A 348 -4.40 -33.89 -12.22
C ILE A 348 -4.43 -35.35 -12.68
N ASN A 349 -4.55 -35.60 -13.99
CA ASN A 349 -4.55 -36.96 -14.54
C ASN A 349 -3.22 -37.67 -14.31
N LEU A 350 -2.09 -36.96 -14.45
CA LEU A 350 -0.76 -37.50 -14.19
C LEU A 350 -0.56 -37.81 -12.70
N LEU A 351 -1.02 -36.93 -11.81
CA LEU A 351 -0.96 -37.16 -10.37
C LEU A 351 -1.81 -38.37 -9.98
N SER A 352 -3.05 -38.45 -10.46
CA SER A 352 -3.96 -39.58 -10.22
C SER A 352 -3.37 -40.91 -10.73
N SER A 353 -2.77 -40.90 -11.93
CA SER A 353 -2.11 -42.09 -12.50
C SER A 353 -0.89 -42.52 -11.70
N ALA A 354 -0.13 -41.58 -11.15
CA ALA A 354 1.10 -41.85 -10.40
C ALA A 354 0.84 -42.23 -8.94
N SER A 355 -0.21 -41.68 -8.31
CA SER A 355 -0.60 -42.00 -6.94
C SER A 355 -1.52 -43.22 -6.85
N GLY A 356 -2.24 -43.56 -7.93
CA GLY A 356 -3.29 -44.58 -7.92
C GLY A 356 -4.59 -44.12 -7.25
N GLU A 357 -4.69 -42.84 -6.90
CA GLU A 357 -5.84 -42.24 -6.22
C GLU A 357 -6.66 -41.36 -7.18
N GLU A 358 -7.98 -41.33 -7.01
CA GLU A 358 -8.85 -40.40 -7.74
C GLU A 358 -8.73 -38.99 -7.14
N ILE A 359 -8.28 -38.03 -7.95
CA ILE A 359 -8.10 -36.64 -7.52
C ILE A 359 -9.34 -35.83 -7.88
N ASP A 360 -10.39 -35.98 -7.07
CA ASP A 360 -11.65 -35.25 -7.21
C ASP A 360 -11.52 -33.77 -6.75
N GLU A 361 -12.58 -32.98 -6.96
CA GLU A 361 -12.61 -31.55 -6.58
C GLU A 361 -12.38 -31.32 -5.07
N ARG A 362 -12.79 -32.27 -4.23
CA ARG A 362 -12.59 -32.19 -2.77
C ARG A 362 -11.12 -32.39 -2.41
N MET A 363 -10.45 -33.36 -3.02
CA MET A 363 -9.04 -33.62 -2.81
C MET A 363 -8.17 -32.49 -3.37
N GLN A 364 -8.54 -31.93 -4.53
CA GLN A 364 -7.89 -30.73 -5.04
C GLN A 364 -8.00 -29.56 -4.05
N SER A 365 -9.19 -29.34 -3.48
CA SER A 365 -9.41 -28.29 -2.48
C SER A 365 -8.62 -28.53 -1.18
N ALA A 366 -8.46 -29.77 -0.76
CA ALA A 366 -7.61 -30.13 0.38
C ALA A 366 -6.11 -29.89 0.07
N LEU A 367 -5.64 -30.31 -1.10
CA LEU A 367 -4.26 -30.07 -1.55
C LEU A 367 -3.93 -28.57 -1.65
N LYS A 368 -4.82 -27.77 -2.25
CA LYS A 368 -4.64 -26.31 -2.34
C LYS A 368 -4.49 -25.64 -0.97
N ARG A 369 -5.17 -26.14 0.07
CA ARG A 369 -5.04 -25.64 1.45
C ARG A 369 -3.71 -26.03 2.10
N MET A 370 -3.11 -27.14 1.68
CA MET A 370 -1.83 -27.64 2.22
C MET A 370 -0.59 -27.13 1.46
N MET A 371 -0.78 -26.51 0.29
CA MET A 371 0.28 -26.10 -0.61
C MET A 371 0.42 -24.58 -0.66
N PHE A 372 1.66 -24.10 -0.77
CA PHE A 372 1.96 -22.71 -1.06
C PHE A 372 1.59 -22.36 -2.50
N ARG A 373 0.73 -21.36 -2.69
CA ARG A 373 0.36 -20.84 -4.01
C ARG A 373 1.20 -19.62 -4.34
N ARG A 374 1.91 -19.67 -5.46
CA ARG A 374 2.61 -18.51 -6.02
C ARG A 374 1.73 -17.76 -7.01
N ASP A 375 2.03 -16.48 -7.24
CA ASP A 375 1.25 -15.58 -8.12
C ASP A 375 1.11 -16.05 -9.56
N ASP A 376 1.96 -16.96 -10.03
CA ASP A 376 1.85 -17.60 -11.35
C ASP A 376 0.95 -18.85 -11.36
N ASP A 377 0.18 -19.06 -10.29
CA ASP A 377 -0.74 -20.17 -10.06
C ASP A 377 -0.06 -21.55 -10.01
N ILE A 378 1.22 -21.55 -9.62
CA ILE A 378 2.00 -22.77 -9.35
C ILE A 378 1.98 -23.04 -7.85
N TYR A 379 1.71 -24.29 -7.50
CA TYR A 379 1.59 -24.74 -6.13
C TYR A 379 2.80 -25.57 -5.71
N PHE A 380 3.29 -25.33 -4.50
CA PHE A 380 4.43 -26.02 -3.91
C PHE A 380 4.01 -26.63 -2.57
N LEU A 381 4.50 -27.83 -2.25
CA LEU A 381 4.35 -28.31 -0.87
C LEU A 381 5.13 -27.37 0.06
N ILE A 382 4.53 -27.00 1.18
CA ILE A 382 5.14 -26.03 2.12
C ILE A 382 6.52 -26.51 2.60
N ASP A 383 6.70 -27.82 2.78
CA ASP A 383 8.00 -28.44 3.12
C ASP A 383 9.07 -28.34 2.02
N ILE A 384 8.68 -28.09 0.77
CA ILE A 384 9.62 -27.88 -0.34
C ILE A 384 10.06 -26.41 -0.39
N VAL A 385 9.21 -25.50 0.08
CA VAL A 385 9.53 -24.07 0.18
C VAL A 385 10.54 -23.82 1.29
N ALA A 386 10.25 -24.32 2.49
CA ALA A 386 11.12 -24.22 3.66
C ALA A 386 10.79 -25.35 4.64
N ASP A 387 11.76 -25.85 5.39
CA ASP A 387 11.50 -26.87 6.42
C ASP A 387 10.72 -26.33 7.62
N THR A 388 10.22 -27.22 8.48
CA THR A 388 9.42 -26.85 9.66
C THR A 388 10.15 -25.91 10.61
N ALA A 389 11.46 -26.08 10.80
CA ALA A 389 12.24 -25.25 11.72
C ALA A 389 12.42 -23.83 11.17
N THR A 390 12.69 -23.71 9.87
CA THR A 390 12.82 -22.45 9.15
C THR A 390 11.50 -21.69 9.15
N ARG A 391 10.39 -22.35 8.85
CA ARG A 391 9.05 -21.74 8.90
C ARG A 391 8.72 -21.20 10.28
N LYS A 392 9.02 -21.97 11.33
CA LYS A 392 8.85 -21.52 12.71
C LYS A 392 9.72 -20.29 13.00
N SER A 393 10.99 -20.31 12.58
CA SER A 393 11.89 -19.18 12.77
C SER A 393 11.39 -17.91 12.06
N ILE A 394 10.84 -18.02 10.84
CA ILE A 394 10.24 -16.89 10.12
C ILE A 394 9.08 -16.29 10.93
N ILE A 395 8.17 -17.14 11.42
CA ILE A 395 7.02 -16.68 12.23
C ILE A 395 7.49 -16.03 13.53
N ASP A 396 8.39 -16.69 14.26
CA ASP A 396 8.89 -16.20 15.56
C ASP A 396 9.62 -14.84 15.40
N PHE A 397 10.41 -14.68 14.32
CA PHE A 397 11.07 -13.42 14.01
C PHE A 397 10.07 -12.31 13.66
N ALA A 398 9.13 -12.59 12.76
CA ALA A 398 8.12 -11.63 12.34
C ALA A 398 7.28 -11.14 13.53
N ASP A 399 6.83 -12.08 14.38
CA ASP A 399 6.07 -11.77 15.58
C ASP A 399 6.88 -10.90 16.56
N SER A 400 8.15 -11.25 16.82
CA SER A 400 9.03 -10.47 17.70
C SER A 400 9.24 -9.05 17.17
N TYR A 401 9.47 -8.88 15.87
CA TYR A 401 9.66 -7.55 15.27
C TYR A 401 8.38 -6.72 15.26
N LEU A 402 7.23 -7.35 15.03
CA LEU A 402 5.93 -6.67 15.10
C LEU A 402 5.58 -6.25 16.53
N GLU A 403 5.92 -7.06 17.52
CA GLU A 403 5.73 -6.72 18.93
C GLU A 403 6.67 -5.58 19.35
N GLU A 404 7.93 -5.64 18.94
CA GLU A 404 8.94 -4.68 19.36
C GLU A 404 8.83 -3.34 18.62
N TYR A 405 8.62 -3.34 17.31
CA TYR A 405 8.69 -2.15 16.46
C TYR A 405 7.37 -1.81 15.77
N GLY A 406 6.35 -2.67 15.86
CA GLY A 406 5.05 -2.48 15.22
C GLY A 406 5.03 -2.68 13.70
N CYS A 407 6.20 -2.69 13.06
CA CYS A 407 6.37 -2.94 11.63
C CYS A 407 7.80 -3.38 11.28
N PHE A 408 7.99 -3.86 10.06
CA PHE A 408 9.29 -4.12 9.44
C PHE A 408 9.17 -4.11 7.90
N GLU A 409 10.29 -4.05 7.18
CA GLU A 409 10.34 -4.03 5.72
C GLU A 409 10.45 -5.44 5.13
N ILE A 410 9.49 -5.81 4.27
CA ILE A 410 9.40 -7.17 3.68
C ILE A 410 10.67 -7.52 2.86
N PRO A 411 11.18 -6.63 1.98
CA PRO A 411 12.44 -6.88 1.27
C PRO A 411 13.65 -7.18 2.17
N GLU A 412 13.80 -6.47 3.29
CA GLU A 412 14.91 -6.75 4.23
C GLU A 412 14.69 -8.05 4.98
N PHE A 413 13.45 -8.32 5.37
CA PHE A 413 13.10 -9.58 6.00
C PHE A 413 13.39 -10.78 5.08
N PHE A 414 13.12 -10.66 3.78
CA PHE A 414 13.47 -11.69 2.79
C PHE A 414 14.99 -11.95 2.73
N LYS A 415 15.83 -10.90 2.74
CA LYS A 415 17.30 -11.05 2.72
C LYS A 415 17.83 -11.88 3.89
N LEU A 416 17.16 -11.87 5.05
CA LEU A 416 17.56 -12.65 6.23
C LEU A 416 17.29 -14.16 6.10
N TYR A 417 16.46 -14.56 5.14
CA TYR A 417 16.00 -15.93 4.92
C TYR A 417 16.22 -16.43 3.49
N GLU A 418 16.77 -15.61 2.59
CA GLU A 418 17.01 -15.95 1.19
C GLU A 418 17.82 -17.24 1.02
N ASP A 419 18.79 -17.47 1.91
CA ASP A 419 19.65 -18.66 1.95
C ASP A 419 18.98 -19.91 2.55
N LYS A 420 17.84 -19.74 3.25
CA LYS A 420 17.12 -20.79 3.98
C LYS A 420 15.82 -21.22 3.29
N VAL A 421 15.34 -20.46 2.32
CA VAL A 421 14.16 -20.81 1.51
C VAL A 421 14.58 -21.34 0.14
N ASN A 422 13.72 -22.15 -0.47
CA ASN A 422 13.96 -22.67 -1.81
C ASN A 422 13.72 -21.58 -2.87
N LEU A 423 14.79 -21.06 -3.45
CA LEU A 423 14.76 -19.98 -4.45
C LEU A 423 14.06 -20.35 -5.76
N ASN A 424 13.82 -21.64 -6.04
CA ASN A 424 12.96 -22.04 -7.17
C ASN A 424 11.47 -21.80 -6.87
N CYS A 425 11.11 -21.80 -5.59
CA CYS A 425 9.76 -21.51 -5.10
C CYS A 425 9.59 -20.00 -4.88
N ILE A 426 10.50 -19.39 -4.11
CA ILE A 426 10.49 -17.97 -3.73
C ILE A 426 11.52 -17.21 -4.58
N ARG A 427 11.08 -16.50 -5.62
CA ARG A 427 12.00 -15.84 -6.58
C ARG A 427 12.37 -14.42 -6.17
N ASN A 428 11.55 -13.79 -5.34
CA ASN A 428 11.66 -12.40 -4.95
C ASN A 428 10.91 -12.14 -3.64
N ALA A 429 10.98 -10.90 -3.16
CA ALA A 429 10.31 -10.47 -1.93
C ALA A 429 8.77 -10.56 -2.00
N ASP A 430 8.15 -10.44 -3.18
CA ASP A 430 6.69 -10.56 -3.34
C ASP A 430 6.24 -12.02 -3.13
N ASP A 431 6.96 -12.98 -3.73
CA ASP A 431 6.72 -14.40 -3.48
C ASP A 431 6.91 -14.73 -1.98
N PHE A 432 7.89 -14.10 -1.32
CA PHE A 432 8.15 -14.27 0.11
C PHE A 432 7.05 -13.66 0.98
N GLU A 433 6.51 -12.51 0.58
CA GLU A 433 5.36 -11.87 1.23
C GLU A 433 4.16 -12.83 1.25
N ASN A 434 3.78 -13.36 0.09
CA ASN A 434 2.70 -14.34 -0.05
C ASN A 434 2.93 -15.59 0.82
N PHE A 435 4.19 -16.05 0.88
CA PHE A 435 4.54 -17.19 1.73
C PHE A 435 4.37 -16.87 3.21
N CYS A 436 4.81 -15.69 3.65
CA CYS A 436 4.63 -15.21 5.02
C CYS A 436 3.14 -15.06 5.37
N GLU A 437 2.31 -14.56 4.46
CA GLU A 437 0.85 -14.46 4.67
C GLU A 437 0.21 -15.85 4.87
N GLN A 438 0.70 -16.87 4.16
CA GLN A 438 0.17 -18.22 4.28
C GLN A 438 0.57 -18.94 5.58
N ILE A 439 1.78 -18.73 6.07
CA ILE A 439 2.28 -19.40 7.30
C ILE A 439 2.08 -18.54 8.56
N GLY A 440 1.84 -17.25 8.39
CA GLY A 440 1.75 -16.26 9.46
C GLY A 440 0.41 -16.24 10.18
N LYS A 441 0.33 -15.37 11.20
CA LYS A 441 -0.89 -15.15 11.98
C LYS A 441 -1.82 -14.18 11.28
N SER A 442 -3.12 -14.39 11.45
CA SER A 442 -4.15 -13.49 10.94
C SER A 442 -4.03 -12.08 11.54
N GLY A 443 -4.23 -11.05 10.70
CA GLY A 443 -4.27 -9.65 11.13
C GLY A 443 -3.02 -8.82 10.82
N VAL A 444 -1.92 -9.46 10.40
CA VAL A 444 -0.78 -8.80 9.76
C VAL A 444 -1.14 -8.52 8.30
N ARG A 445 -0.77 -7.34 7.81
CA ARG A 445 -0.91 -6.97 6.39
C ARG A 445 0.35 -6.29 5.91
N CYS A 446 0.61 -6.45 4.62
CA CYS A 446 1.69 -5.76 3.95
C CYS A 446 1.13 -4.55 3.19
N VAL A 447 1.74 -3.38 3.40
CA VAL A 447 1.28 -2.12 2.81
C VAL A 447 2.46 -1.32 2.28
N GLN A 448 2.20 -0.51 1.26
CA GLN A 448 3.14 0.52 0.87
C GLN A 448 3.05 1.70 1.84
N ALA A 449 4.17 2.08 2.46
CA ALA A 449 4.23 3.19 3.40
C ALA A 449 3.86 4.52 2.69
N PRO A 450 2.84 5.26 3.15
CA PRO A 450 2.40 6.50 2.51
C PRO A 450 3.53 7.53 2.43
N TYR A 451 3.71 8.15 1.25
CA TYR A 451 4.74 9.16 0.95
C TYR A 451 6.21 8.69 1.04
N ILE A 452 6.46 7.46 1.54
CA ILE A 452 7.79 6.86 1.72
C ILE A 452 8.07 5.80 0.65
N GLY A 453 7.05 5.02 0.28
CA GLY A 453 7.09 4.07 -0.83
C GLY A 453 7.62 2.67 -0.48
N ASN A 454 8.28 2.49 0.66
CA ASN A 454 8.79 1.19 1.11
C ASN A 454 7.64 0.22 1.47
N ARG A 455 7.83 -1.07 1.21
CA ARG A 455 6.84 -2.14 1.47
C ARG A 455 7.04 -2.69 2.88
N ILE A 456 6.08 -2.46 3.77
CA ILE A 456 6.18 -2.81 5.19
C ILE A 456 5.09 -3.80 5.61
N ALA A 457 5.46 -4.74 6.47
CA ALA A 457 4.54 -5.58 7.23
C ALA A 457 4.14 -4.88 8.53
N ARG A 458 2.86 -4.95 8.90
CA ARG A 458 2.35 -4.36 10.15
C ARG A 458 1.01 -4.98 10.55
N TYR A 459 0.62 -4.78 11.80
CA TYR A 459 -0.77 -5.03 12.19
C TYR A 459 -1.75 -4.08 11.50
N SER A 460 -2.98 -4.57 11.28
CA SER A 460 -4.04 -3.83 10.60
C SER A 460 -4.57 -2.61 11.39
N ASN A 461 -4.17 -2.44 12.64
CA ASN A 461 -4.57 -1.34 13.52
C ASN A 461 -3.60 -0.15 13.44
N GLY A 462 -4.15 1.07 13.54
CA GLY A 462 -3.36 2.30 13.70
C GLY A 462 -2.87 2.97 12.41
N SER A 463 -2.22 4.12 12.57
CA SER A 463 -1.60 4.89 11.49
C SER A 463 -0.20 4.32 11.18
N VAL A 464 0.29 4.46 9.95
CA VAL A 464 1.71 4.13 9.63
C VAL A 464 2.63 5.10 10.37
N TRP A 465 2.24 6.38 10.39
CA TRP A 465 3.03 7.44 10.98
C TRP A 465 3.12 7.37 12.51
N SER A 466 2.10 6.81 13.20
CA SER A 466 2.22 6.58 14.64
C SER A 466 3.28 5.53 14.93
N THR A 467 3.28 4.43 14.17
CA THR A 467 4.30 3.38 14.28
C THR A 467 5.69 3.92 13.96
N PHE A 468 5.85 4.71 12.89
CA PHE A 468 7.15 5.32 12.58
C PHE A 468 7.65 6.29 13.66
N LYS A 469 6.77 7.00 14.36
CA LYS A 469 7.18 7.81 15.51
C LYS A 469 7.70 6.97 16.68
N GLU A 470 7.05 5.84 16.95
CA GLU A 470 7.49 4.90 18.00
C GLU A 470 8.85 4.27 17.63
N VAL A 471 9.02 3.87 16.36
CA VAL A 471 10.31 3.39 15.84
C VAL A 471 11.38 4.48 15.93
N ALA A 472 11.05 5.73 15.56
CA ALA A 472 11.99 6.85 15.64
C ALA A 472 12.46 7.11 17.08
N ALA A 473 11.55 7.06 18.07
CA ALA A 473 11.92 7.19 19.47
C ALA A 473 12.88 6.08 19.94
N LYS A 474 12.68 4.84 19.47
CA LYS A 474 13.61 3.72 19.72
C LYS A 474 14.96 3.93 19.06
N ILE A 475 14.99 4.44 17.82
CA ILE A 475 16.23 4.79 17.12
C ILE A 475 17.00 5.86 17.93
N VAL A 476 16.34 6.91 18.39
CA VAL A 476 16.96 7.96 19.21
C VAL A 476 17.55 7.38 20.51
N SER A 477 16.79 6.55 21.23
CA SER A 477 17.24 5.89 22.45
C SER A 477 18.46 5.00 22.19
N VAL A 478 18.43 4.15 21.16
CA VAL A 478 19.58 3.31 20.77
C VAL A 478 20.81 4.17 20.47
N ILE A 479 20.67 5.21 19.65
CA ILE A 479 21.81 6.07 19.28
C ILE A 479 22.38 6.77 20.52
N THR A 480 21.51 7.27 21.40
CA THR A 480 21.91 8.02 22.60
C THR A 480 22.56 7.11 23.65
N GLU A 481 21.95 5.97 23.95
CA GLU A 481 22.31 5.12 25.07
C GLU A 481 23.36 4.06 24.70
N GLU A 482 23.21 3.41 23.54
CA GLU A 482 24.10 2.31 23.12
C GLU A 482 25.28 2.82 22.28
N TYR A 483 25.08 3.87 21.48
CA TYR A 483 26.09 4.45 20.59
C TYR A 483 26.59 5.83 21.06
N TYR A 484 26.28 6.23 22.30
CA TYR A 484 26.78 7.45 22.93
C TYR A 484 26.56 8.73 22.11
N GLY A 485 25.40 8.80 21.44
CA GLY A 485 24.98 9.94 20.63
C GLY A 485 25.47 9.95 19.19
N SER A 486 26.21 8.93 18.70
CA SER A 486 26.68 8.88 17.31
C SER A 486 26.72 7.45 16.76
N CYS A 487 25.88 7.15 15.76
CA CYS A 487 25.81 5.84 15.12
C CYS A 487 25.91 5.95 13.59
N ASN A 488 26.67 5.07 12.93
CA ASN A 488 26.70 5.02 11.47
C ASN A 488 25.53 4.20 10.90
N GLU A 489 25.23 4.40 9.62
CA GLU A 489 24.10 3.73 8.94
C GLU A 489 24.17 2.20 8.99
N ASP A 490 25.37 1.61 8.88
CA ASP A 490 25.56 0.15 8.86
C ASP A 490 25.35 -0.49 10.25
N ASP A 491 25.88 0.15 11.30
CA ASP A 491 25.68 -0.27 12.68
C ASP A 491 24.19 -0.12 13.08
N LEU A 492 23.54 0.95 12.61
CA LEU A 492 22.11 1.15 12.83
C LEU A 492 21.29 0.09 12.09
N HIS A 493 21.61 -0.21 10.83
CA HIS A 493 20.98 -1.30 10.08
C HIS A 493 21.17 -2.64 10.78
N THR A 494 22.36 -2.92 11.32
CA THR A 494 22.63 -4.17 12.06
C THR A 494 21.70 -4.33 13.27
N LYS A 495 21.40 -3.24 13.98
CA LYS A 495 20.46 -3.24 15.11
C LYS A 495 19.00 -3.38 14.63
N PHE A 496 18.66 -2.72 13.53
CA PHE A 496 17.31 -2.70 12.94
C PHE A 496 17.30 -3.52 11.63
N CYS A 497 17.72 -4.78 11.67
CA CYS A 497 18.09 -5.53 10.45
C CYS A 497 16.95 -5.86 9.50
N ALA A 498 15.70 -5.69 9.94
CA ALA A 498 14.51 -5.78 9.10
C ALA A 498 14.06 -4.41 8.54
N PHE A 499 14.90 -3.38 8.60
CA PHE A 499 14.65 -2.05 8.03
C PHE A 499 15.82 -1.65 7.13
N SER A 500 15.55 -1.16 5.92
CA SER A 500 16.63 -0.71 5.05
C SER A 500 17.24 0.60 5.57
N THR A 501 18.49 0.89 5.22
CA THR A 501 19.13 2.19 5.52
C THR A 501 18.32 3.35 4.92
N ASP A 502 17.70 3.15 3.76
CA ASP A 502 16.77 4.10 3.14
C ASP A 502 15.53 4.36 4.01
N LEU A 503 14.85 3.31 4.49
CA LEU A 503 13.68 3.47 5.36
C LEU A 503 14.06 4.09 6.71
N LEU A 504 15.15 3.65 7.33
CA LEU A 504 15.66 4.23 8.57
C LEU A 504 15.95 5.73 8.41
N GLY A 505 16.66 6.13 7.35
CA GLY A 505 16.95 7.52 7.06
C GLY A 505 15.68 8.35 6.82
N LYS A 506 14.68 7.80 6.14
CA LYS A 506 13.37 8.46 5.95
C LYS A 506 12.59 8.61 7.25
N ILE A 507 12.58 7.59 8.11
CA ILE A 507 11.95 7.64 9.44
C ILE A 507 12.62 8.72 10.29
N ILE A 508 13.96 8.72 10.37
CA ILE A 508 14.71 9.72 11.13
C ILE A 508 14.41 11.13 10.62
N LYS A 509 14.48 11.34 9.30
CA LYS A 509 14.22 12.64 8.68
C LYS A 509 12.81 13.17 8.97
N GLN A 510 11.80 12.30 9.06
CA GLN A 510 10.40 12.72 9.22
C GLN A 510 9.91 12.72 10.66
N CYS A 511 10.54 11.95 11.55
CA CYS A 511 10.03 11.71 12.90
C CYS A 511 11.03 12.01 14.02
N ALA A 512 12.33 12.13 13.73
CA ALA A 512 13.39 12.43 14.71
C ALA A 512 14.34 13.57 14.27
N ALA A 513 13.92 14.41 13.32
CA ALA A 513 14.74 15.52 12.84
C ALA A 513 15.06 16.56 13.93
N ASP A 514 14.24 16.65 14.98
CA ASP A 514 14.48 17.58 16.09
C ASP A 514 15.43 17.02 17.16
N GLU A 515 15.87 15.77 17.00
CA GLU A 515 16.74 15.06 17.97
C GLU A 515 18.04 14.57 17.32
N LEU A 516 17.99 14.19 16.04
CA LEU A 516 19.09 13.62 15.29
C LEU A 516 19.44 14.43 14.04
N ILE A 517 20.74 14.48 13.76
CA ILE A 517 21.30 15.08 12.55
C ILE A 517 22.07 14.02 11.77
N ARG A 518 21.85 14.00 10.45
CA ARG A 518 22.67 13.24 9.52
C ARG A 518 23.93 14.02 9.16
N VAL A 519 25.10 13.45 9.47
CA VAL A 519 26.42 14.00 9.15
C VAL A 519 27.24 12.98 8.37
N GLU A 520 28.29 13.43 7.71
CA GLU A 520 29.26 12.57 7.04
C GLU A 520 30.61 12.68 7.77
N ILE A 521 31.14 11.54 8.22
CA ILE A 521 32.38 11.45 8.98
C ILE A 521 33.26 10.39 8.32
N ASN A 522 34.40 10.80 7.76
CA ASN A 522 35.32 9.91 7.04
C ASN A 522 34.61 9.07 5.97
N ASP A 523 33.86 9.73 5.08
CA ASP A 523 33.05 9.11 4.01
C ASP A 523 31.97 8.13 4.51
N SER A 524 31.71 8.08 5.82
CA SER A 524 30.67 7.27 6.44
C SER A 524 29.52 8.15 6.91
N VAL A 525 28.30 7.74 6.60
CA VAL A 525 27.11 8.46 7.03
C VAL A 525 26.77 8.09 8.47
N CYS A 526 26.62 9.11 9.31
CA CYS A 526 26.29 8.97 10.73
C CYS A 526 25.06 9.78 11.11
N TYR A 527 24.28 9.27 12.06
CA TYR A 527 23.25 9.98 12.78
C TYR A 527 23.76 10.35 14.16
N GLN A 528 23.74 11.65 14.47
CA GLN A 528 24.26 12.21 15.71
C GLN A 528 23.19 12.99 16.47
N THR A 529 23.20 12.88 17.78
CA THR A 529 22.46 13.81 18.64
C THR A 529 23.11 15.19 18.57
N PHE A 530 22.34 16.24 18.89
CA PHE A 530 22.88 17.59 18.95
C PHE A 530 24.08 17.72 19.92
N ASP A 531 24.04 17.01 21.04
CA ASP A 531 25.13 17.00 22.03
C ASP A 531 26.40 16.30 21.53
N ALA A 532 26.28 15.38 20.57
CA ALA A 532 27.41 14.65 20.00
C ALA A 532 28.18 15.45 18.94
N LEU A 533 27.63 16.57 18.44
CA LEU A 533 28.29 17.45 17.45
C LEU A 533 29.54 18.17 17.97
N CYS A 534 29.92 17.95 19.24
CA CYS A 534 31.12 18.53 19.86
C CYS A 534 31.20 20.06 19.72
N LEU A 535 30.05 20.74 19.78
CA LEU A 535 30.02 22.20 19.83
C LEU A 535 30.73 22.70 21.10
N PRO A 536 31.29 23.93 21.09
CA PRO A 536 31.88 24.53 22.28
C PRO A 536 30.88 24.53 23.45
N GLU A 537 31.32 24.27 24.68
CA GLU A 537 30.41 24.21 25.85
C GLU A 537 29.66 25.54 26.06
N ASN A 538 30.28 26.66 25.68
CA ASN A 538 29.68 27.99 25.71
C ASN A 538 28.96 28.37 24.40
N PHE A 539 28.61 27.42 23.52
CA PHE A 539 28.06 27.73 22.20
C PHE A 539 26.77 28.58 22.27
N SER A 540 25.90 28.36 23.26
CA SER A 540 24.71 29.19 23.47
C SER A 540 25.07 30.66 23.73
N GLU A 541 26.10 30.92 24.53
CA GLU A 541 26.60 32.28 24.79
C GLU A 541 27.25 32.85 23.54
N VAL A 542 28.02 32.02 22.83
CA VAL A 542 28.66 32.43 21.57
C VAL A 542 27.64 32.88 20.54
N LEU A 543 26.53 32.15 20.45
CA LEU A 543 25.39 32.44 19.58
C LEU A 543 24.65 33.72 19.99
N ALA A 544 24.41 33.93 21.28
CA ALA A 544 23.79 35.15 21.77
C ALA A 544 24.63 36.39 21.43
N GLU A 545 25.94 36.37 21.71
CA GLU A 545 26.84 37.46 21.35
C GLU A 545 26.94 37.69 19.83
N ALA A 546 26.83 36.63 19.02
CA ALA A 546 26.82 36.76 17.57
C ALA A 546 25.57 37.52 17.08
N LEU A 547 24.42 37.28 17.71
CA LEU A 547 23.17 37.99 17.41
C LEU A 547 23.22 39.45 17.86
N GLU A 548 23.76 39.72 19.05
CA GLU A 548 23.97 41.10 19.55
C GLU A 548 24.87 41.89 18.59
N ARG A 549 25.99 41.31 18.16
CA ARG A 549 26.90 41.97 17.20
C ARG A 549 26.22 42.31 15.88
N LEU A 550 25.35 41.43 15.36
CA LEU A 550 24.59 41.70 14.13
C LEU A 550 23.62 42.86 14.35
N SER A 551 22.95 42.90 15.51
CA SER A 551 22.08 44.02 15.89
C SER A 551 22.85 45.34 16.01
N ASP A 552 24.03 45.35 16.63
CA ASP A 552 24.84 46.55 16.84
C ASP A 552 25.28 47.22 15.53
N ILE A 553 25.50 46.41 14.49
CA ILE A 553 25.87 46.90 13.15
C ILE A 553 24.66 47.08 12.21
N GLY A 554 23.43 46.89 12.73
CA GLY A 554 22.19 47.07 11.98
C GLY A 554 21.96 46.02 10.88
N LEU A 555 22.47 44.81 11.04
CA LEU A 555 22.24 43.70 10.12
C LEU A 555 21.19 42.72 10.67
N ASP A 556 20.28 42.30 9.80
CA ASP A 556 19.32 41.27 10.12
C ASP A 556 20.03 39.92 10.34
N PRO A 557 19.58 39.10 11.32
CA PRO A 557 20.12 37.78 11.61
C PRO A 557 19.66 36.75 10.57
N THR A 558 20.02 36.98 9.31
CA THR A 558 19.82 36.01 8.24
C THR A 558 20.70 34.78 8.49
N GLN A 559 20.32 33.62 7.96
CA GLN A 559 21.10 32.39 8.10
C GLN A 559 22.55 32.55 7.60
N ASP A 560 22.76 33.33 6.53
CA ASP A 560 24.07 33.61 5.96
C ASP A 560 24.88 34.58 6.84
N ALA A 561 24.24 35.64 7.34
CA ALA A 561 24.89 36.59 8.25
C ALA A 561 25.26 35.92 9.58
N LEU A 562 24.37 35.10 10.13
CA LEU A 562 24.61 34.37 11.37
C LEU A 562 25.68 33.28 11.20
N HIS A 563 25.65 32.53 10.10
CA HIS A 563 26.69 31.56 9.76
C HIS A 563 28.05 32.23 9.61
N THR A 564 28.11 33.38 8.94
CA THR A 564 29.34 34.16 8.76
C THR A 564 29.86 34.66 10.11
N THR A 565 29.02 35.26 10.94
CA THR A 565 29.41 35.76 12.26
C THR A 565 29.90 34.65 13.18
N LEU A 566 29.20 33.50 13.23
CA LEU A 566 29.64 32.33 14.00
C LEU A 566 30.96 31.78 13.47
N SER A 567 31.13 31.71 12.15
CA SER A 567 32.37 31.24 11.52
C SER A 567 33.56 32.12 11.89
N LEU A 568 33.39 33.45 11.81
CA LEU A 568 34.43 34.40 12.21
C LEU A 568 34.74 34.34 13.71
N LYS A 569 33.72 34.12 14.55
CA LYS A 569 33.87 34.07 16.01
C LYS A 569 34.56 32.79 16.48
N LEU A 570 34.33 31.68 15.79
CA LEU A 570 34.92 30.37 16.09
C LEU A 570 36.22 30.10 15.31
N GLY A 571 36.57 30.95 14.34
CA GLY A 571 37.79 30.81 13.54
C GLY A 571 37.76 29.67 12.53
N VAL A 572 36.58 29.14 12.21
CA VAL A 572 36.35 27.99 11.33
C VAL A 572 35.19 28.27 10.39
N ASN A 573 35.08 27.57 9.26
CA ASN A 573 33.82 27.60 8.51
C ASN A 573 32.81 26.71 9.25
N PHE A 574 31.89 27.32 10.00
CA PHE A 574 31.02 26.61 10.95
C PHE A 574 30.28 25.42 10.33
N ARG A 575 29.60 25.60 9.19
CA ARG A 575 28.87 24.51 8.54
C ARG A 575 29.79 23.40 8.02
N ALA A 576 30.98 23.75 7.53
CA ALA A 576 31.93 22.76 7.05
C ALA A 576 32.59 22.00 8.21
N GLU A 577 32.98 22.72 9.27
CA GLU A 577 33.59 22.15 10.47
C GLU A 577 32.69 21.11 11.14
N TYR A 578 31.40 21.44 11.29
CA TYR A 578 30.41 20.57 11.93
C TYR A 578 29.61 19.72 10.94
N ASN A 579 30.09 19.57 9.69
CA ASN A 579 29.52 18.72 8.63
C ASN A 579 27.99 18.86 8.44
N LEU A 580 27.48 20.10 8.45
CA LEU A 580 26.05 20.40 8.35
C LEU A 580 25.60 20.41 6.86
N PRO A 581 24.85 19.38 6.40
CA PRO A 581 24.64 19.12 4.97
C PRO A 581 23.80 20.20 4.28
N ASP A 582 22.85 20.80 4.99
CA ASP A 582 21.92 21.78 4.44
C ASP A 582 21.59 22.90 5.43
N TRP A 583 20.94 23.94 4.91
CA TRP A 583 20.49 25.08 5.70
C TRP A 583 19.39 24.74 6.70
N ASP A 584 18.63 23.67 6.45
CA ASP A 584 17.57 23.27 7.36
C ASP A 584 18.14 22.71 8.66
N THR A 585 19.13 21.83 8.53
CA THR A 585 19.91 21.27 9.63
C THR A 585 20.61 22.38 10.42
N TYR A 586 21.22 23.35 9.72
CA TYR A 586 21.80 24.52 10.37
C TYR A 586 20.77 25.29 11.20
N ARG A 587 19.59 25.60 10.64
CA ARG A 587 18.54 26.34 11.35
C ARG A 587 18.03 25.57 12.57
N ARG A 588 17.79 24.26 12.45
CA ARG A 588 17.37 23.40 13.57
C ARG A 588 18.41 23.42 14.71
N LEU A 589 19.70 23.32 14.38
CA LEU A 589 20.78 23.43 15.36
C LEU A 589 20.79 24.78 16.08
N ILE A 590 20.69 25.88 15.34
CA ILE A 590 20.63 27.21 15.96
C ILE A 590 19.43 27.34 16.89
N ALA A 591 18.25 26.87 16.49
CA ALA A 591 17.05 26.91 17.31
C ALA A 591 17.18 26.03 18.58
N ALA A 592 17.81 24.85 18.47
CA ALA A 592 18.01 23.95 19.58
C ALA A 592 18.96 24.53 20.65
N PHE A 593 20.03 25.20 20.23
CA PHE A 593 21.08 25.72 21.11
C PHE A 593 20.89 27.17 21.58
N TYR A 594 19.97 27.94 21.00
CA TYR A 594 19.68 29.28 21.49
C TYR A 594 18.85 29.22 22.80
N LYS A 595 19.46 29.65 23.91
CA LYS A 595 18.82 29.67 25.25
C LYS A 595 18.68 31.07 25.87
N ALA A 596 19.06 32.13 25.14
CA ALA A 596 19.03 33.50 25.64
C ALA A 596 17.68 34.20 25.36
N GLU A 597 17.49 35.38 25.97
CA GLU A 597 16.37 36.29 25.68
C GLU A 597 16.84 37.45 24.79
N PRO A 598 15.94 38.04 23.97
CA PRO A 598 14.55 37.65 23.76
C PRO A 598 14.41 36.35 22.95
N ARG A 599 13.37 35.55 23.22
CA ARG A 599 13.07 34.34 22.42
C ARG A 599 13.06 34.64 20.92
N ARG A 600 13.73 33.78 20.14
CA ARG A 600 13.86 33.89 18.68
C ARG A 600 13.42 32.63 17.96
N GLU A 601 12.84 32.79 16.78
CA GLU A 601 12.43 31.71 15.90
C GLU A 601 12.76 32.03 14.44
N TRP A 602 12.95 30.99 13.63
CA TRP A 602 13.19 31.15 12.20
C TRP A 602 11.89 31.55 11.48
N LYS A 603 11.90 32.71 10.84
CA LYS A 603 10.92 33.09 9.81
C LYS A 603 11.63 33.14 8.47
N TYR A 604 11.35 32.16 7.61
CA TYR A 604 12.11 31.91 6.39
C TYR A 604 13.61 31.71 6.68
N ASN A 605 14.46 32.64 6.25
CA ASN A 605 15.90 32.61 6.46
C ASN A 605 16.36 33.60 7.55
N ILE A 606 15.47 34.19 8.35
CA ILE A 606 15.79 35.17 9.40
C ILE A 606 15.47 34.60 10.78
N PHE A 607 16.45 34.65 11.70
CA PHE A 607 16.27 34.25 13.10
C PHE A 607 15.83 35.43 13.97
N GLY A 608 14.56 35.79 13.80
CA GLY A 608 13.96 37.00 14.37
C GLY A 608 13.37 36.79 15.75
N GLU A 609 13.20 37.89 16.48
CA GLU A 609 12.56 37.90 17.79
C GLU A 609 11.07 37.55 17.68
N VAL A 610 10.59 36.72 18.60
CA VAL A 610 9.18 36.42 18.75
C VAL A 610 8.61 37.42 19.73
N THR A 611 7.84 38.38 19.21
CA THR A 611 7.01 39.24 20.05
C THR A 611 5.90 38.37 20.64
N SER A 612 5.90 38.23 21.97
CA SER A 612 4.80 37.62 22.73
C SER A 612 3.57 38.50 22.78
#